data_AF-A0A3N2BLQ8-F1
#
_entry.id   AF-A0A3N2BLQ8-F1
#
_cell.length_a   1.000
_cell.length_b   1.000
_cell.length_c   1.000
_cell.angle_alpha   90.00
_cell.angle_beta   90.00
_cell.angle_gamma   90.00
#
_symmetry.space_group_name_H-M   'P 1'
#
loop_
_entity.id
_entity.type
_entity.pdbx_description
1 polymer ?
#
loop_
_entity_poly.entity_id
_entity_poly.type
_entity_poly.pdbx_seq_one_letter_code
_entity_poly.pdbx_strand_id
1 'polypeptide(L)'
;MTSTNHQTDRELQADARAWAKFTGVSYTTSLRQLTAPEAQGLLGPRLSARHLIRTLTEHPIVGSREEVPVLREHGITVPGQNDMGRAWSFGGRVDFAQLALISDVLRMFSPVSDGTKPAVGSYSAKHFAENFLNGIVSYVSNGRLIWAAAALGLPLGPREVGSPNIKIGLPKLEYDYARRSVGHGHTRPKADQHRPPGFEALSLRVKQLVAGDAVAPRQVPVASAPVESAFSAWLVDQAGLDTAIGDLARDYSAGIDSSEHRIAESPEDLLAILDDVGCIPRVYELAQEAGAEWRATA
;
A
#
# COMPACT_ATOMS: atom_id res chain seq x y z
N MET A 1 6.81 -30.41 21.00
CA MET A 1 5.95 -29.36 20.41
C MET A 1 5.39 -28.35 21.44
N THR A 2 5.83 -28.37 22.70
CA THR A 2 5.32 -27.48 23.78
C THR A 2 6.08 -26.15 23.95
N SER A 3 7.35 -26.09 23.53
CA SER A 3 8.22 -24.91 23.70
C SER A 3 7.75 -23.68 22.92
N THR A 4 7.22 -23.88 21.70
CA THR A 4 6.83 -22.79 20.79
C THR A 4 5.62 -22.03 21.31
N ASN A 5 4.61 -22.72 21.82
CA ASN A 5 3.41 -22.09 22.40
C ASN A 5 3.75 -21.26 23.65
N HIS A 6 4.59 -21.78 24.54
CA HIS A 6 5.04 -21.04 25.73
C HIS A 6 5.86 -19.78 25.39
N GLN A 7 6.62 -19.81 24.30
CA GLN A 7 7.37 -18.64 23.85
C GLN A 7 6.46 -17.58 23.23
N THR A 8 5.52 -17.98 22.37
CA THR A 8 4.53 -17.07 21.78
C THR A 8 3.68 -16.37 22.84
N ASP A 9 3.26 -17.10 23.88
CA ASP A 9 2.52 -16.54 25.01
C ASP A 9 3.35 -15.51 25.80
N ARG A 10 4.64 -15.79 26.04
CA ARG A 10 5.53 -14.85 26.74
C ARG A 10 5.77 -13.57 25.93
N GLU A 11 5.97 -13.69 24.63
CA GLU A 11 6.15 -12.54 23.74
C GLU A 11 4.91 -11.67 23.67
N LEU A 12 3.73 -12.28 23.58
CA LEU A 12 2.44 -11.60 23.62
C LEU A 12 2.25 -10.85 24.94
N GLN A 13 2.54 -11.49 26.08
CA GLN A 13 2.43 -10.85 27.40
C GLN A 13 3.40 -9.68 27.56
N ALA A 14 4.64 -9.81 27.06
CA ALA A 14 5.63 -8.74 27.10
C ALA A 14 5.19 -7.54 26.25
N ASP A 15 4.65 -7.79 25.06
CA ASP A 15 4.11 -6.75 24.20
C ASP A 15 2.88 -6.08 24.83
N ALA A 16 1.98 -6.83 25.46
CA ALA A 16 0.81 -6.28 26.13
C ALA A 16 1.19 -5.36 27.31
N ARG A 17 2.23 -5.73 28.08
CA ARG A 17 2.77 -4.87 29.14
C ARG A 17 3.40 -3.59 28.59
N ALA A 18 4.19 -3.70 27.52
CA ALA A 18 4.80 -2.55 26.88
C ALA A 18 3.74 -1.60 26.31
N TRP A 19 2.71 -2.14 25.65
CA TRP A 19 1.61 -1.36 25.10
C TRP A 19 0.78 -0.66 26.18
N ALA A 20 0.47 -1.37 27.28
CA ALA A 20 -0.21 -0.80 28.44
C ALA A 20 0.56 0.38 29.02
N LYS A 21 1.87 0.22 29.24
CA LYS A 21 2.73 1.29 29.74
C LYS A 21 2.79 2.49 28.79
N PHE A 22 2.92 2.24 27.49
CA PHE A 22 3.07 3.29 26.49
C PHE A 22 1.78 4.11 26.29
N THR A 23 0.62 3.44 26.27
CA THR A 23 -0.67 4.08 26.01
C THR A 23 -1.40 4.54 27.28
N GLY A 24 -0.94 4.13 28.46
CA GLY A 24 -1.58 4.41 29.75
C GLY A 24 -2.83 3.57 30.04
N VAL A 25 -3.14 2.57 29.20
CA VAL A 25 -4.32 1.69 29.40
C VAL A 25 -3.98 0.48 30.26
N SER A 26 -5.00 -0.20 30.78
CA SER A 26 -4.79 -1.40 31.61
C SER A 26 -4.15 -2.55 30.83
N TYR A 27 -3.41 -3.42 31.52
CA TYR A 27 -2.81 -4.62 30.93
C TYR A 27 -3.84 -5.54 30.28
N THR A 28 -5.00 -5.75 30.91
CA THR A 28 -6.08 -6.58 30.37
C THR A 28 -6.67 -5.99 29.09
N THR A 29 -6.80 -4.66 29.06
CA THR A 29 -7.23 -3.93 27.86
C THR A 29 -6.23 -4.10 26.71
N SER A 30 -4.93 -3.94 27.00
CA SER A 30 -3.87 -4.16 26.00
C SER A 30 -3.84 -5.60 25.52
N LEU A 31 -3.88 -6.58 26.42
CA LEU A 31 -3.87 -8.00 26.07
C LEU A 31 -5.03 -8.33 25.13
N ARG A 32 -6.25 -7.86 25.44
CA ARG A 32 -7.43 -8.04 24.57
C ARG A 32 -7.22 -7.49 23.16
N GLN A 33 -6.62 -6.30 23.03
CA GLN A 33 -6.32 -5.72 21.72
C GLN A 33 -5.29 -6.56 20.97
N LEU A 34 -4.23 -7.00 21.65
CA LEU A 34 -3.15 -7.78 21.02
C LEU A 34 -3.57 -9.21 20.68
N THR A 35 -4.64 -9.75 21.29
CA THR A 35 -5.23 -11.06 20.96
C THR A 35 -6.37 -10.98 19.94
N ALA A 36 -6.80 -9.78 19.56
CA ALA A 36 -7.89 -9.59 18.61
C ALA A 36 -7.51 -10.18 17.23
N PRO A 37 -8.46 -10.77 16.48
CA PRO A 37 -8.18 -11.34 15.15
C PRO A 37 -7.47 -10.37 14.20
N GLU A 38 -7.89 -9.10 14.23
CA GLU A 38 -7.34 -7.98 13.45
C GLU A 38 -5.87 -7.69 13.80
N ALA A 39 -5.45 -8.03 15.02
CA ALA A 39 -4.11 -7.79 15.51
C ALA A 39 -3.12 -8.91 15.16
N GLN A 40 -3.58 -10.08 14.70
CA GLN A 40 -2.73 -11.27 14.55
C GLN A 40 -1.82 -11.26 13.31
N GLY A 41 -2.00 -10.30 12.40
CA GLY A 41 -1.28 -10.23 11.13
C GLY A 41 -1.94 -11.09 10.06
N LEU A 42 -2.71 -10.45 9.19
CA LEU A 42 -3.48 -11.07 8.11
C LEU A 42 -2.59 -11.47 6.94
N LEU A 43 -1.66 -10.59 6.57
CA LEU A 43 -0.71 -10.80 5.46
C LEU A 43 0.73 -11.07 5.91
N GLY A 44 1.03 -10.88 7.19
CA GLY A 44 2.38 -10.99 7.71
C GLY A 44 2.41 -11.40 9.18
N PRO A 45 3.59 -11.54 9.79
CA PRO A 45 3.68 -11.77 11.23
C PRO A 45 3.00 -10.65 12.02
N ARG A 46 2.42 -11.02 13.15
CA ARG A 46 1.92 -10.09 14.18
C ARG A 46 2.96 -9.01 14.44
N LEU A 47 2.54 -7.74 14.46
CA LEU A 47 3.43 -6.65 14.87
C LEU A 47 3.80 -6.81 16.35
N SER A 48 5.06 -6.52 16.69
CA SER A 48 5.43 -6.37 18.09
C SER A 48 5.12 -4.96 18.57
N ALA A 49 4.40 -4.84 19.68
CA ALA A 49 4.16 -3.54 20.33
C ALA A 49 5.46 -2.86 20.72
N ARG A 50 6.44 -3.63 21.22
CA ARG A 50 7.77 -3.12 21.57
C ARG A 50 8.49 -2.60 20.34
N HIS A 51 8.39 -3.29 19.21
CA HIS A 51 8.97 -2.81 17.96
C HIS A 51 8.34 -1.50 17.50
N LEU A 52 7.00 -1.42 17.49
CA LEU A 52 6.27 -0.19 17.17
C LEU A 52 6.72 0.97 18.06
N ILE A 53 6.75 0.79 19.38
CA ILE A 53 7.17 1.82 20.33
C ILE A 53 8.61 2.26 20.04
N ARG A 54 9.51 1.30 19.81
CA ARG A 54 10.93 1.57 19.49
C ARG A 54 11.08 2.39 18.21
N THR A 55 10.24 2.16 17.21
CA THR A 55 10.24 2.97 15.97
C THR A 55 9.98 4.44 16.26
N LEU A 56 9.10 4.78 17.21
CA LEU A 56 8.83 6.17 17.59
C LEU A 56 9.96 6.85 18.38
N THR A 57 10.94 6.09 18.85
CA THR A 57 12.10 6.63 19.59
C THR A 57 13.37 6.64 18.75
N GLU A 58 13.59 5.59 17.96
CA GLU A 58 14.89 5.34 17.31
C GLU A 58 14.90 5.61 15.79
N HIS A 59 13.74 5.66 15.13
CA HIS A 59 13.73 5.77 13.67
C HIS A 59 14.23 7.15 13.20
N PRO A 60 15.12 7.25 12.20
CA PRO A 60 15.77 8.52 11.83
C PRO A 60 14.82 9.66 11.45
N ILE A 61 13.64 9.33 10.90
CA ILE A 61 12.64 10.29 10.42
C ILE A 61 11.49 10.50 11.41
N VAL A 62 11.07 9.45 12.15
CA VAL A 62 9.86 9.50 12.98
C VAL A 62 10.18 9.53 14.48
N GLY A 63 11.41 9.16 14.84
CA GLY A 63 11.94 9.17 16.19
C GLY A 63 12.01 10.57 16.78
N SER A 64 11.92 10.67 18.10
CA SER A 64 12.09 11.93 18.83
C SER A 64 13.50 12.50 18.69
N ARG A 65 13.62 13.83 18.57
CA ARG A 65 14.84 14.58 18.92
C ARG A 65 14.51 15.41 20.16
N GLU A 66 15.37 15.36 21.18
CA GLU A 66 15.28 16.25 22.35
C GLU A 66 13.92 16.16 23.08
N GLU A 67 13.50 14.96 23.45
CA GLU A 67 12.30 14.66 24.27
C GLU A 67 10.93 15.00 23.65
N VAL A 68 10.89 15.61 22.46
CA VAL A 68 9.64 15.87 21.72
C VAL A 68 9.48 14.86 20.58
N PRO A 69 8.37 14.09 20.54
CA PRO A 69 8.09 13.21 19.41
C PRO A 69 7.94 14.01 18.11
N VAL A 70 8.75 13.66 17.10
CA VAL A 70 8.69 14.25 15.76
C VAL A 70 7.40 13.84 15.06
N LEU A 71 6.99 12.56 15.18
CA LEU A 71 5.74 12.06 14.65
C LEU A 71 4.60 12.12 15.68
N ARG A 72 3.44 12.61 15.25
CA ARG A 72 2.19 12.70 16.04
C ARG A 72 0.97 12.29 15.21
N GLU A 73 -0.23 12.40 15.77
CA GLU A 73 -1.48 11.90 15.16
C GLU A 73 -1.70 12.44 13.73
N HIS A 74 -1.38 13.71 13.46
CA HIS A 74 -1.56 14.32 12.14
C HIS A 74 -0.36 14.15 11.18
N GLY A 75 0.73 13.55 11.63
CA GLY A 75 1.96 13.38 10.85
C GLY A 75 3.18 14.01 11.52
N ILE A 76 4.14 14.44 10.71
CA ILE A 76 5.41 15.01 11.18
C ILE A 76 5.17 16.44 11.70
N THR A 77 5.66 16.72 12.90
CA THR A 77 5.60 18.04 13.53
C THR A 77 6.89 18.83 13.33
N VAL A 78 6.76 20.16 13.36
CA VAL A 78 7.90 21.09 13.27
C VAL A 78 7.87 22.01 14.49
N PRO A 79 8.93 22.06 15.31
CA PRO A 79 9.04 23.05 16.36
C PRO A 79 8.94 24.48 15.79
N GLY A 80 8.07 25.31 16.35
CA GLY A 80 7.90 26.73 15.96
C GLY A 80 6.96 26.99 14.77
N GLN A 81 6.49 25.96 14.08
CA GLN A 81 5.31 26.05 13.21
C GLN A 81 4.11 25.61 14.04
N ASN A 82 2.98 26.35 13.98
CA ASN A 82 1.74 26.13 14.75
C ASN A 82 1.63 24.70 15.29
N ASP A 83 1.47 24.56 16.60
CA ASP A 83 1.40 23.31 17.39
C ASP A 83 0.16 22.45 17.03
N MET A 84 -0.07 22.24 15.74
CA MET A 84 -1.16 21.48 15.12
C MET A 84 -0.92 19.97 15.24
N GLY A 85 0.20 19.56 15.83
CA GLY A 85 0.50 18.18 16.14
C GLY A 85 -0.26 17.71 17.37
N ARG A 86 -1.54 17.35 17.18
CA ARG A 86 -2.31 16.67 18.24
C ARG A 86 -1.47 15.51 18.78
N ALA A 87 -1.21 15.53 20.08
CA ALA A 87 -0.53 14.43 20.76
C ALA A 87 -1.25 13.10 20.46
N TRP A 88 -0.51 11.99 20.52
CA TRP A 88 -1.11 10.68 20.33
C TRP A 88 -2.33 10.51 21.22
N SER A 89 -3.44 10.09 20.62
CA SER A 89 -4.67 9.81 21.36
C SER A 89 -4.94 8.32 21.32
N PHE A 90 -4.77 7.64 22.45
CA PHE A 90 -5.09 6.22 22.56
C PHE A 90 -6.42 6.06 23.29
N GLY A 91 -7.43 5.55 22.59
CA GLY A 91 -8.76 5.32 23.17
C GLY A 91 -8.84 4.03 24.00
N GLY A 92 -7.81 3.18 23.94
CA GLY A 92 -7.72 1.91 24.64
C GLY A 92 -8.69 0.85 24.12
N ARG A 93 -9.29 1.05 22.95
CA ARG A 93 -10.28 0.11 22.40
C ARG A 93 -9.70 -0.70 21.25
N VAL A 94 -9.19 -0.01 20.24
CA VAL A 94 -8.82 -0.58 18.95
C VAL A 94 -7.47 -0.08 18.43
N ASP A 95 -6.72 0.68 19.22
CA ASP A 95 -5.54 1.40 18.73
C ASP A 95 -4.45 0.46 18.18
N PHE A 96 -4.17 -0.65 18.88
CA PHE A 96 -3.19 -1.64 18.41
C PHE A 96 -3.71 -2.42 17.20
N ALA A 97 -4.97 -2.88 17.26
CA ALA A 97 -5.61 -3.61 16.18
C ALA A 97 -5.65 -2.77 14.88
N GLN A 98 -5.93 -1.49 15.00
CA GLN A 98 -5.89 -0.55 13.88
C GLN A 98 -4.49 -0.43 13.28
N LEU A 99 -3.44 -0.28 14.09
CA LEU A 99 -2.06 -0.25 13.58
C LEU A 99 -1.68 -1.54 12.87
N ALA A 100 -2.11 -2.70 13.40
CA ALA A 100 -1.91 -4.00 12.76
C ALA A 100 -2.58 -4.07 11.39
N LEU A 101 -3.85 -3.65 11.28
CA LEU A 101 -4.58 -3.60 10.01
C LEU A 101 -3.94 -2.63 9.01
N ILE A 102 -3.52 -1.45 9.46
CA ILE A 102 -2.80 -0.49 8.61
C ILE A 102 -1.51 -1.11 8.08
N SER A 103 -0.75 -1.81 8.93
CA SER A 103 0.44 -2.52 8.48
C SER A 103 0.13 -3.64 7.49
N ASP A 104 -0.97 -4.37 7.64
CA ASP A 104 -1.37 -5.36 6.64
C ASP A 104 -1.81 -4.71 5.32
N VAL A 105 -2.48 -3.54 5.34
CA VAL A 105 -2.73 -2.74 4.13
C VAL A 105 -1.42 -2.35 3.45
N LEU A 106 -0.40 -1.96 4.19
CA LEU A 106 0.90 -1.61 3.61
C LEU A 106 1.67 -2.85 3.10
N ARG A 107 1.51 -4.01 3.74
CA ARG A 107 2.15 -5.28 3.34
C ARG A 107 1.57 -5.91 2.08
N MET A 108 0.40 -5.46 1.62
CA MET A 108 -0.19 -6.04 0.41
C MET A 108 0.56 -5.64 -0.86
N PHE A 109 1.33 -4.55 -0.80
CA PHE A 109 2.16 -4.05 -1.88
C PHE A 109 3.48 -4.79 -1.97
N SER A 110 4.04 -4.87 -3.17
CA SER A 110 5.36 -5.44 -3.37
C SER A 110 6.43 -4.60 -2.64
N PRO A 111 7.48 -5.25 -2.09
CA PRO A 111 8.61 -4.53 -1.54
C PRO A 111 9.26 -3.63 -2.60
N VAL A 112 9.51 -2.37 -2.24
CA VAL A 112 10.33 -1.48 -3.08
C VAL A 112 11.81 -1.76 -2.84
N SER A 113 12.61 -1.76 -3.91
CA SER A 113 14.05 -1.98 -3.82
C SER A 113 14.73 -0.86 -3.03
N ASP A 114 15.79 -1.21 -2.29
CA ASP A 114 16.61 -0.24 -1.56
C ASP A 114 17.09 0.87 -2.50
N GLY A 115 16.97 2.12 -2.06
CA GLY A 115 17.32 3.31 -2.84
C GLY A 115 16.23 3.83 -3.78
N THR A 116 15.11 3.11 -3.97
CA THR A 116 13.97 3.62 -4.73
C THR A 116 13.36 4.84 -4.03
N LYS A 117 13.22 5.96 -4.74
CA LYS A 117 12.67 7.19 -4.18
C LYS A 117 11.17 7.00 -3.85
N PRO A 118 10.74 7.25 -2.59
CA PRO A 118 9.34 7.21 -2.21
C PRO A 118 8.46 8.15 -3.05
N ALA A 119 7.38 7.62 -3.63
CA ALA A 119 6.50 8.35 -4.55
C ALA A 119 5.08 8.59 -4.01
N VAL A 120 4.57 7.70 -3.15
CA VAL A 120 3.19 7.75 -2.65
C VAL A 120 3.10 8.66 -1.43
N GLY A 121 2.18 9.62 -1.43
CA GLY A 121 1.97 10.50 -0.29
C GLY A 121 1.28 9.79 0.88
N SER A 122 1.79 9.96 2.09
CA SER A 122 1.15 9.49 3.34
C SER A 122 -0.31 9.96 3.46
N TYR A 123 -0.61 11.21 3.11
CA TYR A 123 -1.98 11.71 3.11
C TYR A 123 -2.92 10.95 2.17
N SER A 124 -2.47 10.65 0.95
CA SER A 124 -3.30 9.89 0.01
C SER A 124 -3.42 8.42 0.46
N ALA A 125 -2.32 7.84 0.95
CA ALA A 125 -2.29 6.47 1.42
C ALA A 125 -3.16 6.26 2.67
N LYS A 126 -3.28 7.27 3.56
CA LYS A 126 -4.14 7.19 4.74
C LYS A 126 -5.63 7.17 4.36
N HIS A 127 -6.05 7.97 3.38
CA HIS A 127 -7.42 7.96 2.84
C HIS A 127 -7.73 6.65 2.11
N PHE A 128 -6.75 6.12 1.39
CA PHE A 128 -6.88 4.79 0.80
C PHE A 128 -7.08 3.72 1.88
N ALA A 129 -6.27 3.70 2.94
CA ALA A 129 -6.43 2.74 4.04
C ALA A 129 -7.77 2.90 4.77
N GLU A 130 -8.26 4.12 4.96
CA GLU A 130 -9.61 4.41 5.50
C GLU A 130 -10.70 3.77 4.65
N ASN A 131 -10.66 3.97 3.34
CA ASN A 131 -11.65 3.40 2.42
C ASN A 131 -11.54 1.87 2.35
N PHE A 132 -10.32 1.34 2.35
CA PHE A 132 -10.07 -0.11 2.28
C PHE A 132 -10.57 -0.84 3.53
N LEU A 133 -10.34 -0.25 4.71
CA LEU A 133 -10.74 -0.81 6.01
C LEU A 133 -12.13 -0.35 6.47
N ASN A 134 -12.91 0.26 5.58
CA ASN A 134 -14.25 0.75 5.89
C ASN A 134 -15.12 -0.41 6.44
N GLY A 135 -15.86 -0.13 7.51
CA GLY A 135 -16.61 -1.14 8.27
C GLY A 135 -15.85 -1.73 9.46
N ILE A 136 -14.51 -1.63 9.50
CA ILE A 136 -13.69 -2.03 10.66
C ILE A 136 -13.10 -0.80 11.35
N VAL A 137 -12.53 0.11 10.55
CA VAL A 137 -11.85 1.32 11.01
C VAL A 137 -12.53 2.54 10.39
N SER A 138 -13.06 3.44 11.21
CA SER A 138 -13.77 4.64 10.74
C SER A 138 -12.85 5.80 10.37
N TYR A 139 -11.60 5.79 10.86
CA TYR A 139 -10.64 6.86 10.63
C TYR A 139 -9.22 6.34 10.82
N VAL A 140 -8.31 6.65 9.89
CA VAL A 140 -6.86 6.39 9.97
C VAL A 140 -6.14 7.72 10.03
N SER A 141 -5.43 7.94 11.12
CA SER A 141 -4.61 9.13 11.22
C SER A 141 -3.38 9.01 10.33
N ASN A 142 -2.96 10.15 9.77
CA ASN A 142 -1.76 10.22 8.95
C ASN A 142 -0.51 9.78 9.75
N GLY A 143 -0.48 10.13 11.03
CA GLY A 143 0.54 9.67 11.97
C GLY A 143 0.62 8.16 12.11
N ARG A 144 -0.52 7.48 12.32
CA ARG A 144 -0.57 6.01 12.45
C ARG A 144 -0.12 5.32 11.17
N LEU A 145 -0.47 5.86 10.00
CA LEU A 145 0.02 5.34 8.71
C LEU A 145 1.55 5.47 8.59
N ILE A 146 2.11 6.65 8.87
CA ILE A 146 3.55 6.88 8.82
C ILE A 146 4.29 5.98 9.83
N TRP A 147 3.72 5.83 11.03
CA TRP A 147 4.27 4.96 12.07
C TRP A 147 4.31 3.49 11.61
N ALA A 148 3.20 2.99 11.07
CA ALA A 148 3.12 1.64 10.53
C ALA A 148 4.13 1.43 9.39
N ALA A 149 4.26 2.39 8.48
CA ALA A 149 5.24 2.32 7.39
C ALA A 149 6.68 2.26 7.90
N ALA A 150 7.03 3.12 8.86
CA ALA A 150 8.35 3.14 9.49
C ALA A 150 8.65 1.82 10.22
N ALA A 151 7.66 1.24 10.92
CA ALA A 151 7.81 -0.03 11.63
C ALA A 151 7.90 -1.24 10.68
N LEU A 152 7.40 -1.11 9.45
CA LEU A 152 7.64 -2.11 8.41
C LEU A 152 8.99 -1.95 7.71
N GLY A 153 9.74 -0.89 8.03
CA GLY A 153 10.99 -0.56 7.35
C GLY A 153 10.79 -0.05 5.93
N LEU A 154 9.59 0.44 5.59
CA LEU A 154 9.35 1.02 4.27
C LEU A 154 10.18 2.31 4.11
N PRO A 155 10.81 2.54 2.94
CA PRO A 155 11.51 3.79 2.68
C PRO A 155 10.60 4.99 2.90
N LEU A 156 11.05 5.96 3.70
CA LEU A 156 10.33 7.21 3.95
C LEU A 156 11.06 8.37 3.28
N GLY A 157 10.31 9.18 2.54
CA GLY A 157 10.85 10.32 1.83
C GLY A 157 11.21 11.46 2.79
N PRO A 158 12.01 12.43 2.32
CA PRO A 158 12.28 13.63 3.09
C PRO A 158 10.98 14.38 3.39
N ARG A 159 10.98 15.14 4.48
CA ARG A 159 9.87 16.01 4.86
C ARG A 159 9.65 17.09 3.80
N GLU A 160 8.39 17.31 3.43
CA GLU A 160 7.99 18.47 2.64
C GLU A 160 7.87 19.71 3.54
N VAL A 161 8.43 20.85 3.12
CA VAL A 161 8.40 22.08 3.91
C VAL A 161 6.94 22.55 4.08
N GLY A 162 6.52 22.79 5.32
CA GLY A 162 5.17 23.26 5.64
C GLY A 162 4.06 22.21 5.55
N SER A 163 4.41 20.93 5.43
CA SER A 163 3.45 19.82 5.34
C SER A 163 3.77 18.76 6.41
N PRO A 164 2.76 18.25 7.14
CA PRO A 164 2.96 17.12 8.05
C PRO A 164 3.10 15.78 7.30
N ASN A 165 2.92 15.80 5.98
CA ASN A 165 2.93 14.63 5.13
C ASN A 165 4.35 14.33 4.62
N ILE A 166 4.62 13.04 4.47
CA ILE A 166 5.83 12.53 3.81
C ILE A 166 5.45 11.59 2.66
N LYS A 167 6.42 11.25 1.82
CA LYS A 167 6.30 10.16 0.85
C LYS A 167 6.65 8.81 1.50
N ILE A 168 5.99 7.74 1.07
CA ILE A 168 6.20 6.36 1.52
C ILE A 168 6.59 5.51 0.30
N GLY A 169 7.54 4.60 0.50
CA GLY A 169 8.02 3.65 -0.49
C GLY A 169 6.99 2.56 -0.73
N LEU A 170 6.07 2.83 -1.65
CA LEU A 170 5.12 1.87 -2.22
C LEU A 170 5.25 1.92 -3.75
N PRO A 171 5.10 0.79 -4.47
CA PRO A 171 5.06 0.80 -5.93
C PRO A 171 3.88 1.66 -6.42
N LYS A 172 4.16 2.69 -7.22
CA LYS A 172 3.16 3.70 -7.59
C LYS A 172 1.99 3.10 -8.38
N LEU A 173 2.29 2.25 -9.37
CA LEU A 173 1.27 1.62 -10.21
C LEU A 173 0.38 0.68 -9.40
N GLU A 174 0.96 -0.10 -8.46
CA GLU A 174 0.17 -0.95 -7.56
C GLU A 174 -0.73 -0.12 -6.63
N TYR A 175 -0.20 0.98 -6.09
CA TYR A 175 -0.96 1.90 -5.27
C TYR A 175 -2.13 2.53 -6.04
N ASP A 176 -1.91 2.96 -7.29
CA ASP A 176 -2.96 3.55 -8.12
C ASP A 176 -4.04 2.53 -8.47
N TYR A 177 -3.66 1.31 -8.83
CA TYR A 177 -4.59 0.19 -9.03
C TYR A 177 -5.47 0.00 -7.80
N ALA A 178 -4.85 -0.16 -6.62
CA ALA A 178 -5.57 -0.43 -5.39
C ALA A 178 -6.53 0.71 -5.03
N ARG A 179 -6.06 1.96 -5.20
CA ARG A 179 -6.87 3.17 -4.95
C ARG A 179 -8.08 3.25 -5.88
N ARG A 180 -7.92 2.97 -7.18
CA ARG A 180 -9.03 2.96 -8.15
C ARG A 180 -10.01 1.80 -7.91
N SER A 181 -9.52 0.68 -7.39
CA SER A 181 -10.36 -0.50 -7.10
C SER A 181 -11.32 -0.28 -5.94
N VAL A 182 -10.94 0.56 -4.96
CA VAL A 182 -11.72 0.79 -3.74
C VAL A 182 -12.40 2.17 -3.70
N GLY A 183 -11.81 3.19 -4.32
CA GLY A 183 -12.31 4.56 -4.22
C GLY A 183 -13.59 4.81 -5.02
N HIS A 184 -14.54 5.52 -4.40
CA HIS A 184 -15.76 5.98 -5.07
C HIS A 184 -15.46 7.02 -6.15
N GLY A 185 -16.14 6.93 -7.30
CA GLY A 185 -16.00 7.90 -8.40
C GLY A 185 -14.76 7.72 -9.27
N HIS A 186 -13.94 6.70 -9.04
CA HIS A 186 -12.87 6.32 -9.94
C HIS A 186 -13.35 5.26 -10.94
N THR A 187 -12.88 5.36 -12.19
CA THR A 187 -12.99 4.27 -13.16
C THR A 187 -12.23 3.07 -12.62
N ARG A 188 -12.91 1.93 -12.40
CA ARG A 188 -12.25 0.72 -11.88
C ARG A 188 -11.24 0.17 -12.88
N PRO A 189 -10.11 -0.39 -12.42
CA PRO A 189 -9.22 -1.15 -13.30
C PRO A 189 -9.98 -2.29 -13.98
N LYS A 190 -9.64 -2.58 -15.23
CA LYS A 190 -10.19 -3.71 -16.00
C LYS A 190 -9.19 -4.86 -16.13
N ALA A 191 -7.91 -4.57 -15.99
CA ALA A 191 -6.83 -5.54 -16.07
C ALA A 191 -6.03 -5.57 -14.76
N ASP A 192 -5.39 -6.70 -14.45
CA ASP A 192 -4.84 -6.99 -13.13
C ASP A 192 -3.30 -6.90 -13.05
N GLN A 193 -2.61 -6.42 -14.10
CA GLN A 193 -1.13 -6.42 -14.16
C GLN A 193 -0.46 -5.60 -13.04
N HIS A 194 -1.16 -4.61 -12.50
CA HIS A 194 -0.68 -3.80 -11.37
C HIS A 194 -1.44 -4.11 -10.08
N ARG A 195 -2.19 -5.20 -10.00
CA ARG A 195 -2.83 -5.59 -8.73
C ARG A 195 -1.75 -5.92 -7.70
N PRO A 196 -1.76 -5.29 -6.50
CA PRO A 196 -0.84 -5.65 -5.44
C PRO A 196 -0.98 -7.14 -5.08
N PRO A 197 0.13 -7.86 -4.82
CA PRO A 197 0.10 -9.31 -4.59
C PRO A 197 -0.79 -9.72 -3.39
N GLY A 198 -0.89 -8.88 -2.36
CA GLY A 198 -1.73 -9.15 -1.20
C GLY A 198 -3.18 -8.66 -1.32
N PHE A 199 -3.57 -8.00 -2.41
CA PHE A 199 -4.83 -7.26 -2.51
C PHE A 199 -6.06 -8.16 -2.31
N GLU A 200 -6.18 -9.26 -3.07
CA GLU A 200 -7.29 -10.20 -2.96
C GLU A 200 -7.33 -10.88 -1.58
N ALA A 201 -6.15 -11.33 -1.13
CA ALA A 201 -5.99 -12.03 0.14
C ALA A 201 -6.42 -11.17 1.33
N LEU A 202 -6.06 -9.88 1.34
CA LEU A 202 -6.47 -8.95 2.39
C LEU A 202 -7.93 -8.52 2.23
N SER A 203 -8.39 -8.26 1.00
CA SER A 203 -9.79 -7.89 0.72
C SER A 203 -10.76 -8.95 1.23
N LEU A 204 -10.45 -10.24 1.00
CA LEU A 204 -11.23 -11.36 1.51
C LEU A 204 -11.28 -11.37 3.05
N ARG A 205 -10.12 -11.17 3.72
CA ARG A 205 -10.03 -11.18 5.18
C ARG A 205 -10.72 -9.99 5.83
N VAL A 206 -10.63 -8.82 5.22
CA VAL A 206 -11.39 -7.63 5.66
C VAL A 206 -12.89 -7.88 5.54
N LYS A 207 -13.37 -8.48 4.44
CA LYS A 207 -14.78 -8.87 4.32
C LYS A 207 -15.21 -9.84 5.42
N GLN A 208 -14.39 -10.85 5.72
CA GLN A 208 -14.65 -11.81 6.82
C GLN A 208 -14.72 -11.10 8.18
N LEU A 209 -13.77 -10.21 8.47
CA LEU A 209 -13.76 -9.43 9.71
C LEU A 209 -15.00 -8.53 9.85
N VAL A 210 -15.42 -7.85 8.79
CA VAL A 210 -16.64 -7.02 8.77
C VAL A 210 -17.89 -7.89 9.01
N ALA A 211 -17.93 -9.10 8.44
CA ALA A 211 -19.04 -10.03 8.63
C ALA A 211 -19.05 -10.71 10.02
N GLY A 212 -17.95 -10.61 10.79
CA GLY A 212 -17.77 -11.37 12.03
C GLY A 212 -17.45 -12.85 11.80
N ASP A 213 -17.03 -13.21 10.59
CA ASP A 213 -16.67 -14.58 10.21
C ASP A 213 -15.30 -14.99 10.76
N ALA A 214 -15.08 -16.30 10.85
CA ALA A 214 -13.77 -16.84 11.16
C ALA A 214 -12.75 -16.45 10.07
N VAL A 215 -11.67 -15.81 10.47
CA VAL A 215 -10.60 -15.38 9.57
C VAL A 215 -9.68 -16.57 9.27
N ALA A 216 -9.45 -16.84 7.99
CA ALA A 216 -8.57 -17.90 7.55
C ALA A 216 -7.11 -17.65 8.00
N PRO A 217 -6.27 -18.71 8.10
CA PRO A 217 -4.87 -18.58 8.50
C PRO A 217 -4.10 -17.52 7.69
N ARG A 218 -3.07 -16.93 8.32
CA ARG A 218 -2.16 -15.97 7.69
C ARG A 218 -1.66 -16.49 6.34
N GLN A 219 -1.70 -15.62 5.33
CA GLN A 219 -1.15 -15.90 4.01
C GLN A 219 -0.19 -14.80 3.62
N VAL A 220 1.07 -15.18 3.41
CA VAL A 220 2.09 -14.23 2.95
C VAL A 220 1.87 -14.00 1.45
N PRO A 221 1.72 -12.74 1.00
CA PRO A 221 1.64 -12.44 -0.42
C PRO A 221 2.88 -12.96 -1.15
N VAL A 222 2.67 -13.61 -2.28
CA VAL A 222 3.75 -13.94 -3.22
C VAL A 222 3.80 -12.82 -4.24
N ALA A 223 4.96 -12.19 -4.39
CA ALA A 223 5.13 -11.12 -5.38
C ALA A 223 4.77 -11.64 -6.78
N SER A 224 3.93 -10.90 -7.49
CA SER A 224 3.66 -11.19 -8.90
C SER A 224 4.91 -10.87 -9.71
N ALA A 225 5.31 -11.78 -10.60
CA ALA A 225 6.33 -11.43 -11.59
C ALA A 225 5.79 -10.33 -12.50
N PRO A 226 6.61 -9.34 -12.89
CA PRO A 226 6.21 -8.41 -13.93
C PRO A 226 5.90 -9.20 -15.22
N VAL A 227 4.82 -8.83 -15.89
CA VAL A 227 4.50 -9.38 -17.21
C VAL A 227 5.44 -8.71 -18.21
N GLU A 228 6.39 -9.47 -18.74
CA GLU A 228 7.34 -8.99 -19.76
C GLU A 228 6.82 -9.37 -21.16
N SER A 229 6.68 -8.37 -22.03
CA SER A 229 6.31 -8.56 -23.44
C SER A 229 7.25 -7.73 -24.31
N ALA A 230 7.98 -8.39 -25.21
CA ALA A 230 8.90 -7.74 -26.14
C ALA A 230 8.15 -6.76 -27.08
N PHE A 231 6.96 -7.14 -27.54
CA PHE A 231 6.12 -6.27 -28.35
C PHE A 231 5.64 -5.05 -27.56
N SER A 232 5.16 -5.25 -26.32
CA SER A 232 4.72 -4.14 -25.49
C SER A 232 5.88 -3.19 -25.15
N ALA A 233 7.07 -3.72 -24.88
CA ALA A 233 8.25 -2.91 -24.63
C ALA A 233 8.62 -2.06 -25.86
N TRP A 234 8.68 -2.69 -27.03
CA TRP A 234 8.92 -1.99 -28.29
C TRP A 234 7.87 -0.90 -28.56
N LEU A 235 6.59 -1.18 -28.30
CA LEU A 235 5.51 -0.22 -28.53
C LEU A 235 5.62 0.95 -27.57
N VAL A 236 5.90 0.72 -26.29
CA VAL A 236 6.12 1.78 -25.29
C VAL A 236 7.31 2.67 -25.67
N ASP A 237 8.37 2.10 -26.25
CA ASP A 237 9.52 2.88 -26.74
C ASP A 237 9.14 3.87 -27.87
N GLN A 238 8.08 3.59 -28.64
CA GLN A 238 7.59 4.51 -29.66
C GLN A 238 6.90 5.76 -29.08
N ALA A 239 6.44 5.73 -27.83
CA ALA A 239 5.62 6.80 -27.24
C ALA A 239 6.32 8.18 -27.18
N GLY A 240 7.65 8.19 -27.26
CA GLY A 240 8.47 9.40 -27.31
C GLY A 240 8.60 10.03 -28.70
N LEU A 241 8.15 9.36 -29.75
CA LEU A 241 8.24 9.84 -31.14
C LEU A 241 7.02 10.69 -31.50
N ASP A 242 7.26 11.76 -32.26
CA ASP A 242 6.21 12.62 -32.82
C ASP A 242 5.67 12.03 -34.12
N THR A 243 5.02 10.86 -34.00
CA THR A 243 4.43 10.11 -35.12
C THR A 243 3.07 9.56 -34.72
N ALA A 244 2.26 9.14 -35.70
CA ALA A 244 0.95 8.55 -35.42
C ALA A 244 1.04 7.24 -34.60
N ILE A 245 2.10 6.44 -34.81
CA ILE A 245 2.40 5.27 -33.97
C ILE A 245 2.85 5.70 -32.58
N GLY A 246 3.61 6.79 -32.46
CA GLY A 246 3.99 7.38 -31.18
C GLY A 246 2.80 7.88 -30.36
N ASP A 247 1.79 8.47 -31.00
CA ASP A 247 0.54 8.86 -30.34
C ASP A 247 -0.26 7.64 -29.87
N LEU A 248 -0.43 6.62 -30.73
CA LEU A 248 -1.04 5.34 -30.35
C LEU A 248 -0.31 4.70 -29.17
N ALA A 249 1.02 4.67 -29.21
CA ALA A 249 1.87 4.11 -28.16
C ALA A 249 1.72 4.85 -26.83
N ARG A 250 1.56 6.18 -26.86
CA ARG A 250 1.34 7.00 -25.66
C ARG A 250 0.01 6.67 -24.99
N ASP A 251 -1.05 6.55 -25.78
CA ASP A 251 -2.38 6.17 -25.28
C ASP A 251 -2.38 4.73 -24.74
N TYR A 252 -1.75 3.80 -25.46
CA TYR A 252 -1.56 2.42 -25.01
C TYR A 252 -0.79 2.34 -23.68
N SER A 253 0.32 3.07 -23.57
CA SER A 253 1.14 3.13 -22.35
C SER A 253 0.33 3.67 -21.17
N ALA A 254 -0.41 4.77 -21.37
CA ALA A 254 -1.30 5.32 -20.34
C ALA A 254 -2.40 4.34 -19.92
N GLY A 255 -2.94 3.56 -20.85
CA GLY A 255 -3.92 2.51 -20.56
C GLY A 255 -3.35 1.33 -19.76
N ILE A 256 -2.09 0.93 -20.01
CA ILE A 256 -1.38 -0.06 -19.18
C ILE A 256 -1.16 0.46 -17.77
N ASP A 257 -0.53 1.63 -17.64
CA ASP A 257 -0.16 2.26 -16.36
C ASP A 257 -1.38 2.39 -15.45
N SER A 258 -2.51 2.72 -16.05
CA SER A 258 -3.77 2.94 -15.38
C SER A 258 -4.60 1.65 -15.21
N SER A 259 -4.13 0.53 -15.76
CA SER A 259 -4.79 -0.79 -15.77
C SER A 259 -6.19 -0.79 -16.41
N GLU A 260 -6.36 0.04 -17.44
CA GLU A 260 -7.59 0.10 -18.25
C GLU A 260 -7.64 -0.98 -19.32
N HIS A 261 -6.49 -1.50 -19.74
CA HIS A 261 -6.37 -2.70 -20.55
C HIS A 261 -5.12 -3.50 -20.14
N ARG A 262 -5.04 -4.74 -20.64
CA ARG A 262 -3.91 -5.63 -20.42
C ARG A 262 -2.68 -5.21 -21.22
N ILE A 263 -1.54 -5.79 -20.90
CA ILE A 263 -0.33 -5.75 -21.72
C ILE A 263 -0.57 -6.59 -22.97
N ALA A 264 -0.28 -6.04 -24.15
CA ALA A 264 -0.30 -6.76 -25.41
C ALA A 264 0.95 -7.64 -25.52
N GLU A 265 0.78 -8.97 -25.56
CA GLU A 265 1.89 -9.91 -25.75
C GLU A 265 2.31 -9.99 -27.22
N SER A 266 1.40 -9.62 -28.12
CA SER A 266 1.56 -9.64 -29.58
C SER A 266 0.81 -8.48 -30.26
N PRO A 267 1.10 -8.18 -31.54
CA PRO A 267 0.29 -7.26 -32.33
C PRO A 267 -1.21 -7.62 -32.36
N GLU A 268 -1.53 -8.91 -32.40
CA GLU A 268 -2.90 -9.40 -32.39
C GLU A 268 -3.62 -9.08 -31.07
N ASP A 269 -2.89 -9.12 -29.94
CA ASP A 269 -3.44 -8.71 -28.65
C ASP A 269 -3.75 -7.21 -28.59
N LEU A 270 -2.95 -6.37 -29.25
CA LEU A 270 -3.23 -4.94 -29.35
C LEU A 270 -4.54 -4.69 -30.11
N LEU A 271 -4.77 -5.41 -31.20
CA LEU A 271 -6.03 -5.32 -31.94
C LEU A 271 -7.23 -5.74 -31.07
N ALA A 272 -7.09 -6.83 -30.31
CA ALA A 272 -8.14 -7.26 -29.38
C ALA A 272 -8.42 -6.21 -28.28
N ILE A 273 -7.38 -5.58 -27.73
CA ILE A 273 -7.53 -4.47 -26.78
C ILE A 273 -8.30 -3.30 -27.41
N LEU A 274 -7.97 -2.95 -28.64
CA LEU A 274 -8.59 -1.85 -29.38
C LEU A 274 -10.07 -2.10 -29.67
N ASP A 275 -10.43 -3.35 -29.98
CA ASP A 275 -11.83 -3.78 -30.11
C ASP A 275 -12.58 -3.65 -28.78
N ASP A 276 -11.97 -4.08 -27.66
CA ASP A 276 -12.58 -4.02 -26.33
C ASP A 276 -12.84 -2.58 -25.84
N VAL A 277 -11.99 -1.62 -26.24
CA VAL A 277 -12.18 -0.19 -25.91
C VAL A 277 -13.03 0.56 -26.94
N GLY A 278 -13.41 -0.08 -28.05
CA GLY A 278 -14.24 0.50 -29.10
C GLY A 278 -13.52 1.62 -29.86
N CYS A 279 -12.26 1.41 -30.27
CA CYS A 279 -11.50 2.43 -30.96
C CYS A 279 -12.10 2.76 -32.35
N ILE A 280 -11.74 3.93 -32.89
CA ILE A 280 -12.12 4.30 -34.26
C ILE A 280 -11.28 3.51 -35.29
N PRO A 281 -11.79 3.30 -36.52
CA PRO A 281 -11.10 2.50 -37.54
C PRO A 281 -9.66 2.96 -37.83
N ARG A 282 -9.41 4.27 -37.81
CA ARG A 282 -8.08 4.82 -38.04
C ARG A 282 -7.04 4.35 -37.02
N VAL A 283 -7.43 4.18 -35.76
CA VAL A 283 -6.54 3.69 -34.69
C VAL A 283 -6.24 2.20 -34.90
N TYR A 284 -7.22 1.45 -35.41
CA TYR A 284 -7.04 0.04 -35.76
C TYR A 284 -6.03 -0.16 -36.90
N GLU A 285 -6.11 0.66 -37.95
CA GLU A 285 -5.13 0.68 -39.05
C GLU A 285 -3.72 0.98 -38.53
N LEU A 286 -3.58 1.99 -37.67
CA LEU A 286 -2.29 2.34 -37.06
C LEU A 286 -1.70 1.20 -36.22
N ALA A 287 -2.54 0.43 -35.52
CA ALA A 287 -2.08 -0.75 -34.79
C ALA A 287 -1.61 -1.88 -35.70
N GLN A 288 -2.24 -2.06 -36.87
CA GLN A 288 -1.76 -3.00 -37.89
C GLN A 288 -0.41 -2.55 -38.47
N GLU A 289 -0.26 -1.25 -38.76
CA GLU A 289 1.00 -0.64 -39.21
C GLU A 289 2.11 -0.87 -38.17
N ALA A 290 1.84 -0.55 -36.90
CA ALA A 290 2.78 -0.78 -35.79
C ALA A 290 3.16 -2.27 -35.65
N GLY A 291 2.19 -3.18 -35.81
CA GLY A 291 2.45 -4.62 -35.81
C GLY A 291 3.33 -5.09 -36.98
N ALA A 292 3.19 -4.48 -38.15
CA ALA A 292 4.05 -4.77 -39.30
C ALA A 292 5.47 -4.22 -39.08
N GLU A 293 5.61 -3.01 -38.54
CA GLU A 293 6.89 -2.39 -38.22
C GLU A 293 7.67 -3.17 -37.16
N TRP A 294 6.99 -3.61 -36.10
CA TRP A 294 7.62 -4.47 -35.10
C TRP A 294 8.17 -5.76 -35.72
N ARG A 295 7.37 -6.48 -36.52
CA ARG A 295 7.82 -7.71 -37.18
C ARG A 295 8.99 -7.50 -38.14
N ALA A 296 9.15 -6.29 -38.69
CA ALA A 296 10.27 -5.95 -39.55
C ALA A 296 11.55 -5.59 -38.78
N THR A 297 11.45 -5.30 -37.48
CA THR A 297 12.55 -4.86 -36.61
C THR A 297 12.92 -5.84 -35.50
N ALA A 298 12.08 -6.87 -35.27
CA ALA A 298 12.22 -7.92 -34.26
C ALA A 298 13.10 -9.11 -34.70
#